data_AF-A0A2C9SQJ6-F1
#
_entry.id   AF-A0A2C9SQJ6-F1
#
_cell.length_a   1.000
_cell.length_b   1.000
_cell.length_c   1.000
_cell.angle_alpha   90.00
_cell.angle_beta   90.00
_cell.angle_gamma   90.00
#
_symmetry.space_group_name_H-M   'P 1'
#
loop_
_entity.id
_entity.type
_entity.pdbx_description
1 polymer ?
#
loop_
_entity_poly.entity_id
_entity_poly.type
_entity_poly.pdbx_seq_one_letter_code
_entity_poly.pdbx_strand_id
1 'polypeptide(L)'
;MTAPDPEFDAVHPSGHILFRSCRGGYLHSVALAEPAMDADAHTLAQAILLTADVSYLKALMQIRAEIVAAGQTPSDDVAGHRELALASEALARHRLRPDG
;
A
#
# COMPACT_ATOMS: atom_id res chain seq x y z
N MET A 1 15.75 1.69 -13.08
CA MET A 1 14.70 1.61 -12.04
C MET A 1 13.72 2.72 -12.30
N THR A 2 12.42 2.42 -12.37
CA THR A 2 11.35 3.42 -12.52
C THR A 2 11.28 4.29 -11.26
N ALA A 3 11.04 5.59 -11.45
CA ALA A 3 10.84 6.52 -10.33
C ALA A 3 9.58 6.14 -9.53
N PRO A 4 9.53 6.43 -8.22
CA PRO A 4 8.32 6.27 -7.45
C PRO A 4 7.27 7.26 -7.94
N ASP A 5 6.02 6.82 -8.01
CA ASP A 5 4.88 7.67 -8.31
C ASP A 5 4.17 8.02 -7.00
N PRO A 6 4.11 9.29 -6.59
CA PRO A 6 3.44 9.71 -5.35
C PRO A 6 1.96 9.30 -5.28
N GLU A 7 1.30 9.02 -6.42
CA GLU A 7 -0.08 8.55 -6.43
C GLU A 7 -0.23 7.16 -5.78
N PHE A 8 0.84 6.35 -5.80
CA PHE A 8 0.85 5.02 -5.19
C PHE A 8 1.24 5.03 -3.72
N ASP A 9 1.78 6.14 -3.21
CA ASP A 9 2.20 6.23 -1.82
C ASP A 9 1.04 5.90 -0.86
N ALA A 10 1.31 5.03 0.11
CA ALA A 10 0.39 4.71 1.19
C ALA A 10 1.04 5.04 2.54
N VAL A 11 0.27 5.69 3.40
CA VAL A 11 0.70 6.13 4.72
C VAL A 11 -0.15 5.44 5.76
N HIS A 12 0.49 4.80 6.74
CA HIS A 12 -0.20 4.24 7.89
C HIS A 12 -0.86 5.35 8.73
N PRO A 13 -2.04 5.16 9.35
CA PRO A 13 -2.72 6.20 10.12
C PRO A 13 -1.92 6.85 11.26
N SER A 14 -0.85 6.20 11.75
CA SER A 14 0.07 6.82 12.70
C SER A 14 0.92 7.94 12.11
N GLY A 15 1.04 8.02 10.78
CA GLY A 15 1.95 8.93 10.09
C GLY A 15 3.43 8.52 10.13
N HIS A 16 3.75 7.37 10.72
CA HIS A 16 5.14 6.93 10.93
C HIS A 16 5.64 5.89 9.93
N ILE A 17 4.77 5.40 9.03
CA ILE A 17 5.11 4.38 8.04
C ILE A 17 4.61 4.86 6.69
N LEU A 18 5.51 4.90 5.72
CA LEU A 18 5.22 5.21 4.32
C LEU A 18 5.75 4.09 3.44
N PHE A 19 4.87 3.54 2.62
CA PHE A 19 5.21 2.55 1.61
C PHE A 19 5.05 3.16 0.21
N ARG A 20 6.07 2.95 -0.64
CA ARG A 20 6.06 3.44 -2.02
C ARG A 20 6.21 2.30 -3.01
N SER A 21 5.33 2.27 -3.99
CA SER A 21 5.39 1.35 -5.12
C SER A 21 5.76 2.09 -6.41
N CYS A 22 6.32 1.35 -7.36
CA CYS A 22 6.40 1.76 -8.76
C CYS A 22 5.19 1.22 -9.54
N ARG A 23 5.05 1.68 -10.79
CA ARG A 23 4.14 1.07 -11.78
C ARG A 23 4.27 -0.46 -11.77
N GLY A 24 3.13 -1.15 -11.75
CA GLY A 24 3.07 -2.62 -11.69
C GLY A 24 3.20 -3.20 -10.27
N GLY A 25 3.31 -2.35 -9.23
CA GLY A 25 3.22 -2.77 -7.84
C GLY A 25 4.55 -3.17 -7.19
N TYR A 26 5.68 -3.04 -7.88
CA TYR A 26 6.99 -3.31 -7.29
C TYR A 26 7.32 -2.36 -6.14
N LEU A 27 7.91 -2.87 -5.06
CA LEU A 27 8.42 -2.05 -3.96
C LEU A 27 9.51 -1.11 -4.47
N HIS A 28 9.33 0.19 -4.25
CA HIS A 28 10.39 1.19 -4.41
C HIS A 28 11.13 1.41 -3.09
N SER A 29 10.39 1.76 -2.03
CA SER A 29 10.98 2.10 -0.72
C SER A 29 9.96 1.99 0.40
N VAL A 30 10.43 1.69 1.61
CA VAL A 30 9.69 1.81 2.86
C VAL A 30 10.42 2.80 3.76
N ALA A 31 9.70 3.78 4.30
CA ALA A 31 10.22 4.70 5.30
C ALA A 31 9.52 4.45 6.65
N LEU A 32 10.32 4.25 7.69
CA LEU A 32 9.88 4.09 9.07
C LEU A 32 10.44 5.25 9.89
N ALA A 33 9.58 6.01 10.54
CA ALA A 33 10.00 7.03 11.49
C ALA A 33 10.43 6.36 12.81
N GLU A 34 11.32 7.02 13.56
CA GLU A 34 11.81 6.53 14.86
C GLU A 34 10.69 6.08 15.81
N PRO A 35 9.55 6.80 15.97
CA PRO A 35 8.46 6.34 16.85
C PRO A 35 7.78 5.03 16.42
N ALA A 36 7.92 4.60 15.16
CA ALA A 36 7.42 3.29 14.73
C ALA A 36 8.30 2.14 15.25
N MET A 37 9.55 2.42 15.64
CA MET A 37 10.49 1.43 16.18
C MET A 37 10.22 1.10 17.65
N ASP A 38 9.48 1.95 18.36
CA ASP A 38 9.01 1.70 19.73
C ASP A 38 7.77 0.78 19.77
N ALA A 39 7.24 0.42 18.60
CA ALA A 39 6.07 -0.44 18.50
C ALA A 39 6.44 -1.92 18.59
N ASP A 40 5.53 -2.70 19.16
CA ASP A 40 5.63 -4.17 19.16
C ASP A 40 5.85 -4.69 17.75
N ALA A 41 6.83 -5.59 17.62
CA ALA A 41 7.31 -6.11 16.35
C ALA A 41 6.18 -6.74 15.52
N HIS A 42 5.22 -7.41 16.16
CA HIS A 42 4.09 -8.00 15.46
C HIS A 42 3.15 -6.91 14.90
N THR A 43 2.84 -5.89 15.68
CA THR A 43 2.02 -4.76 15.20
C THR A 43 2.73 -3.91 14.16
N LEU A 44 4.06 -3.72 14.26
CA LEU A 44 4.86 -3.03 13.27
C LEU A 44 4.87 -3.79 11.93
N ALA A 45 5.10 -5.11 11.97
CA ALA A 45 5.05 -5.95 10.79
C ALA A 45 3.68 -5.88 10.09
N GLN A 46 2.60 -5.98 10.86
CA GLN A 46 1.24 -5.87 10.32
C GLN A 46 0.98 -4.48 9.71
N ALA A 47 1.47 -3.41 10.35
CA ALA A 47 1.34 -2.06 9.83
C ALA A 47 2.07 -1.89 8.48
N ILE A 48 3.28 -2.46 8.35
CA ILE A 48 4.04 -2.44 7.10
C ILE A 48 3.27 -3.17 6.00
N LEU A 49 2.76 -4.37 6.28
CA LEU A 49 2.01 -5.17 5.30
C LEU A 49 0.71 -4.48 4.86
N LEU A 50 -0.08 -3.95 5.79
CA LEU A 50 -1.31 -3.22 5.44
C LEU A 50 -1.04 -1.97 4.61
N THR A 51 0.06 -1.27 4.90
CA THR A 51 0.48 -0.09 4.12
C THR A 51 0.97 -0.51 2.73
N ALA A 52 1.70 -1.63 2.64
CA ALA A 52 2.16 -2.22 1.40
C ALA A 52 1.00 -2.61 0.47
N ASP A 53 -0.03 -3.29 1.02
CA ASP A 53 -1.20 -3.73 0.26
C ASP A 53 -1.92 -2.55 -0.41
N VAL A 54 -2.12 -1.45 0.33
CA VAL A 54 -2.76 -0.25 -0.24
C VAL A 54 -1.89 0.37 -1.34
N SER A 55 -0.58 0.49 -1.12
CA SER A 55 0.35 1.04 -2.13
C SER A 55 0.38 0.18 -3.40
N TYR A 56 0.44 -1.15 -3.23
CA TYR A 56 0.39 -2.12 -4.30
C TYR A 56 -0.90 -2.03 -5.11
N LEU A 57 -2.06 -2.00 -4.43
CA LEU A 57 -3.37 -1.96 -5.09
C LEU A 57 -3.59 -0.65 -5.84
N LYS A 58 -3.10 0.49 -5.33
CA LYS A 58 -3.09 1.76 -6.06
C LYS A 58 -2.32 1.65 -7.38
N ALA A 59 -1.13 1.06 -7.35
CA ALA A 59 -0.34 0.83 -8.56
C ALA A 59 -1.04 -0.12 -9.55
N LEU A 60 -1.77 -1.12 -9.07
CA LEU A 60 -2.57 -1.99 -9.94
C LEU A 60 -3.78 -1.27 -10.56
N MET A 61 -4.39 -0.29 -9.88
CA MET A 61 -5.47 0.50 -10.48
C MET A 61 -5.01 1.26 -11.71
N GLN A 62 -3.75 1.73 -11.75
CA GLN A 62 -3.18 2.34 -12.95
C GLN A 62 -3.12 1.33 -14.10
N ILE A 63 -2.58 0.12 -13.86
CA ILE A 63 -2.51 -0.94 -14.88
C ILE A 63 -3.92 -1.32 -15.36
N ARG A 64 -4.87 -1.43 -14.43
CA ARG A 64 -6.28 -1.71 -14.76
C ARG A 64 -6.87 -0.63 -15.67
N ALA A 65 -6.63 0.65 -15.35
CA ALA A 65 -7.13 1.77 -16.14
C ALA A 65 -6.56 1.77 -17.57
N GLU A 66 -5.30 1.38 -17.73
CA GLU A 66 -4.65 1.28 -19.05
C GLU A 66 -5.22 0.17 -19.91
N ILE A 67 -5.48 -1.00 -19.32
CA ILE A 67 -6.15 -2.11 -20.02
C ILE A 67 -7.53 -1.64 -20.53
N VAL A 68 -8.31 -0.97 -19.67
CA VAL A 68 -9.63 -0.43 -20.06
C VAL A 68 -9.50 0.64 -21.15
N ALA A 69 -8.53 1.56 -21.02
CA ALA A 69 -8.28 2.60 -22.02
C ALA A 69 -7.87 2.02 -23.38
N ALA A 70 -7.22 0.85 -23.41
CA ALA A 70 -6.90 0.10 -24.62
C ALA A 70 -8.11 -0.65 -25.22
N GLY A 71 -9.31 -0.51 -24.65
CA GLY A 71 -10.52 -1.22 -25.09
C GLY A 71 -10.55 -2.70 -24.68
N GLN A 72 -9.68 -3.11 -23.75
CA GLN A 72 -9.60 -4.46 -23.23
C GLN A 72 -10.34 -4.58 -21.90
N THR A 73 -10.75 -5.80 -21.56
CA THR A 73 -11.33 -6.09 -20.24
C THR A 73 -10.23 -6.66 -19.33
N PRO A 74 -9.97 -6.07 -18.15
CA PRO A 74 -9.02 -6.63 -17.19
C PRO A 74 -9.41 -8.05 -16.77
N SER A 75 -8.42 -8.93 -16.62
CA SER A 75 -8.62 -10.27 -16.03
C SER A 75 -9.17 -10.16 -14.60
N ASP A 76 -9.86 -11.21 -14.14
CA ASP A 76 -10.27 -11.37 -12.75
C ASP A 76 -9.06 -11.42 -11.79
N ASP A 77 -7.87 -11.78 -12.30
CA ASP A 77 -6.61 -11.74 -11.54
C ASP A 77 -6.12 -10.31 -11.27
N VAL A 78 -6.58 -9.32 -12.05
CA VAL A 78 -6.22 -7.92 -11.83
C VAL A 78 -7.17 -7.34 -10.79
N ALA A 79 -6.63 -7.07 -9.61
CA ALA A 79 -7.37 -6.45 -8.51
C ALA A 79 -8.20 -5.24 -8.98
N GLY A 80 -9.33 -5.01 -8.34
CA GLY A 80 -10.27 -3.94 -8.63
C GLY A 80 -10.40 -2.93 -7.50
N HIS A 81 -11.37 -2.04 -7.68
CA HIS A 81 -11.68 -0.97 -6.73
C HIS A 81 -12.18 -1.52 -5.38
N ARG A 82 -12.80 -2.71 -5.38
CA ARG A 82 -13.30 -3.35 -4.16
C ARG A 82 -12.14 -3.80 -3.27
N GLU A 83 -11.12 -4.42 -3.84
CA GLU A 83 -9.94 -4.89 -3.12
C GLU A 83 -9.20 -3.69 -2.52
N LEU A 84 -9.02 -2.61 -3.30
CA LEU A 84 -8.43 -1.37 -2.80
C LEU A 84 -9.24 -0.76 -1.65
N ALA A 85 -10.57 -0.74 -1.75
CA ALA A 85 -11.42 -0.23 -0.67
C ALA A 85 -11.29 -1.05 0.62
N LEU A 86 -11.30 -2.39 0.51
CA LEU A 86 -11.14 -3.28 1.66
C LEU A 86 -9.77 -3.15 2.32
N ALA A 87 -8.69 -3.08 1.53
CA ALA A 87 -7.34 -2.87 2.04
C ALA A 87 -7.20 -1.50 2.73
N SER A 88 -7.79 -0.45 2.15
CA SER A 88 -7.80 0.89 2.74
C SER A 88 -8.54 0.91 4.08
N GLU A 89 -9.67 0.20 4.18
CA GLU A 89 -10.42 0.08 5.43
C GLU A 89 -9.65 -0.71 6.49
N ALA A 90 -8.97 -1.79 6.10
CA ALA A 90 -8.14 -2.58 7.00
C ALA A 90 -6.96 -1.75 7.54
N LEU A 91 -6.29 -0.99 6.68
CA LEU A 91 -5.23 -0.05 7.06
C LEU A 91 -5.75 1.02 8.01
N ALA A 92 -6.90 1.63 7.70
CA ALA A 92 -7.49 2.70 8.51
C ALA A 92 -7.87 2.25 9.93
N ARG A 93 -8.23 0.97 10.12
CA ARG A 93 -8.56 0.39 11.42
C ARG A 93 -7.35 -0.04 12.24
N HIS A 94 -6.17 -0.15 11.62
CA HIS A 94 -4.97 -0.61 12.30
C HIS A 94 -4.38 0.45 13.23
N ARG A 95 -3.75 0.00 14.32
CA ARG A 95 -3.04 0.85 15.28
C ARG A 95 -1.74 0.18 15.67
N LEU A 96 -0.66 0.96 15.69
CA LEU A 96 0.59 0.54 16.33
C LEU A 96 0.36 0.44 17.83
N ARG A 97 0.95 -0.58 18.45
CA ARG A 97 0.97 -0.73 19.91
C ARG A 97 2.41 -0.60 20.38
N PRO A 98 2.67 0.11 21.48
CA PRO A 98 4.03 0.17 22.03
C PRO A 98 4.47 -1.22 22.49
N ASP A 99 5.78 -1.46 22.49
CA ASP A 99 6.37 -2.58 23.22
C ASP A 99 6.05 -2.43 24.73
N GLY A 100 5.61 -3.53 25.34
CA GLY A 100 5.13 -3.59 26.73
C GLY A 100 6.23 -3.55 27.78
#